data_AF-A0A4R1JTB5-F1
#
_entry.id   AF-A0A4R1JTB5-F1
#
_cell.length_a   1.000
_cell.length_b   1.000
_cell.length_c   1.000
_cell.angle_alpha   90.00
_cell.angle_beta   90.00
_cell.angle_gamma   90.00
#
_symmetry.space_group_name_H-M   'P 1'
#
loop_
_entity.id
_entity.type
_entity.pdbx_description
1 polymer ?
#
loop_
_entity_poly.entity_id
_entity_poly.type
_entity_poly.pdbx_seq_one_letter_code
_entity_poly.pdbx_strand_id
1 'polypeptide(L)'
;MKAINYLNYFFVGFPILLISIGLITNEQSGNLTGSGLLFTMLTGLFQVIFGIKMLIDEPSDKNLQYYIKGVVFFFLLWFVNGLIFNIDFIYFILFIIPPILAVYFSTITYKKAHL
;
A
#
# COMPACT_ATOMS: atom_id res chain seq x y z
N MET A 1 15.44 -11.51 2.09
CA MET A 1 14.36 -11.12 1.15
C MET A 1 13.10 -11.98 1.22
N LYS A 2 13.19 -13.31 1.27
CA LYS A 2 12.01 -14.21 1.34
C LYS A 2 11.04 -13.87 2.50
N ALA A 3 11.56 -13.61 3.70
CA ALA A 3 10.73 -13.22 4.86
C ALA A 3 9.92 -11.94 4.60
N ILE A 4 10.54 -10.90 4.01
CA ILE A 4 9.86 -9.64 3.66
C ILE A 4 8.76 -9.91 2.62
N ASN A 5 9.02 -10.79 1.64
CA ASN A 5 8.01 -11.15 0.65
C ASN A 5 6.80 -11.88 1.25
N TYR A 6 7.01 -12.84 2.17
CA TYR A 6 5.92 -13.51 2.87
C TYR A 6 5.12 -12.56 3.77
N LEU A 7 5.81 -11.68 4.50
CA LEU A 7 5.15 -10.62 5.27
C LEU A 7 4.33 -9.70 4.36
N ASN A 8 4.88 -9.31 3.21
CA ASN A 8 4.15 -8.48 2.25
C ASN A 8 2.87 -9.18 1.75
N TYR A 9 2.91 -10.48 1.45
CA TYR A 9 1.70 -11.23 1.09
C TYR A 9 0.67 -11.25 2.21
N PHE A 10 1.11 -11.41 3.46
CA PHE A 10 0.22 -11.33 4.60
C PHE A 10 -0.41 -9.94 4.69
N PHE A 11 0.39 -8.87 4.66
CA PHE A 11 -0.10 -7.50 4.76
C PHE A 11 -0.99 -7.08 3.59
N VAL A 12 -0.80 -7.60 2.38
CA VAL A 12 -1.69 -7.29 1.24
C VAL A 12 -2.94 -8.17 1.27
N GLY A 13 -2.79 -9.48 1.53
CA GLY A 13 -3.87 -10.45 1.46
C GLY A 13 -4.84 -10.37 2.63
N PHE A 14 -4.35 -10.13 3.85
CA PHE A 14 -5.19 -10.12 5.05
C PHE A 14 -6.27 -9.01 5.05
N PRO A 15 -5.96 -7.73 4.73
CA PRO A 15 -7.01 -6.72 4.58
C PRO A 15 -8.07 -7.11 3.54
N ILE A 16 -7.65 -7.67 2.40
CA ILE A 16 -8.56 -8.11 1.33
C ILE A 16 -9.50 -9.20 1.88
N LEU A 17 -8.96 -10.20 2.58
CA LEU A 17 -9.74 -11.26 3.19
C LEU A 17 -10.77 -10.71 4.19
N LEU A 18 -10.37 -9.80 5.09
CA LEU A 18 -11.29 -9.21 6.08
C LEU A 18 -12.43 -8.43 5.42
N ILE A 19 -12.11 -7.60 4.43
CA ILE A 19 -13.09 -6.82 3.68
C ILE A 19 -14.04 -7.76 2.92
N SER A 20 -13.51 -8.77 2.21
CA SER A 20 -14.33 -9.71 1.47
C SER A 20 -15.26 -10.51 2.38
N ILE A 21 -14.78 -10.99 3.53
CA ILE A 21 -15.63 -11.70 4.49
C ILE A 21 -16.73 -10.78 5.01
N GLY A 22 -16.40 -9.56 5.46
CA GLY A 22 -17.38 -8.61 5.98
C GLY A 22 -18.49 -8.28 4.96
N LEU A 23 -18.12 -8.12 3.68
CA LEU A 23 -19.06 -7.90 2.59
C LEU A 23 -19.94 -9.14 2.30
N ILE A 24 -19.34 -10.33 2.21
CA ILE A 24 -20.08 -11.58 1.91
C ILE A 24 -21.06 -11.93 3.01
N THR A 25 -20.69 -11.72 4.28
CA THR A 25 -21.56 -12.02 5.43
C THR A 25 -22.61 -10.95 5.68
N ASN A 26 -22.63 -9.84 4.91
CA ASN A 26 -23.50 -8.68 5.12
C ASN A 26 -23.51 -8.24 6.60
N GLU A 27 -22.33 -8.16 7.21
CA GLU A 27 -22.21 -7.86 8.63
C GLU A 27 -22.69 -6.42 8.89
N GLN A 28 -23.84 -6.27 9.55
CA GLN A 28 -24.48 -4.96 9.77
C GLN A 28 -23.62 -3.99 10.59
N SER A 29 -22.72 -4.54 11.41
CA SER A 29 -21.82 -3.77 12.26
C SER A 29 -20.72 -3.04 11.49
N GLY A 30 -20.33 -3.55 10.31
CA GLY A 30 -19.18 -3.07 9.55
C GLY A 30 -17.82 -3.21 10.26
N ASN A 31 -17.74 -3.95 11.37
CA ASN A 31 -16.52 -4.08 12.18
C ASN A 31 -15.42 -4.80 11.39
N LEU A 32 -15.78 -5.85 10.65
CA LEU A 32 -14.83 -6.62 9.84
C LEU A 32 -14.27 -5.79 8.69
N THR A 33 -15.15 -5.13 7.95
CA THR A 33 -14.77 -4.24 6.84
C THR A 33 -13.92 -3.06 7.34
N GLY A 34 -14.33 -2.42 8.43
CA GLY A 34 -13.57 -1.34 9.06
C GLY A 34 -12.19 -1.79 9.54
N SER A 35 -12.10 -2.98 10.16
CA SER A 35 -10.82 -3.58 10.56
C SER A 35 -9.93 -3.86 9.36
N GLY A 36 -10.49 -4.36 8.26
CA GLY A 36 -9.76 -4.56 7.02
C GLY A 36 -9.22 -3.25 6.44
N LEU A 37 -10.02 -2.18 6.43
CA LEU A 37 -9.58 -0.85 5.99
C LEU A 37 -8.45 -0.31 6.86
N LEU A 38 -8.53 -0.44 8.19
CA LEU A 38 -7.44 -0.05 9.09
C LEU A 38 -6.17 -0.88 8.84
N PHE A 39 -6.33 -2.17 8.53
CA PHE A 39 -5.22 -3.04 8.14
C PHE A 39 -4.53 -2.57 6.86
N THR A 40 -5.24 -1.96 5.90
CA THR A 40 -4.59 -1.37 4.71
C THR A 40 -3.64 -0.22 5.05
N MET A 41 -3.90 0.53 6.12
CA MET A 41 -2.98 1.56 6.62
C MET A 41 -1.70 0.92 7.17
N LEU A 42 -1.84 -0.19 7.91
CA LEU A 42 -0.69 -0.97 8.39
C LEU A 42 0.12 -1.56 7.24
N THR A 43 -0.55 -2.04 6.18
CA THR A 43 0.10 -2.47 4.93
C THR A 43 0.93 -1.34 4.33
N GLY A 44 0.35 -0.16 4.17
CA GLY A 44 1.05 1.01 3.66
C GLY A 44 2.29 1.34 4.51
N LEU A 45 2.14 1.39 5.83
CA LEU A 45 3.25 1.66 6.75
C LEU A 45 4.37 0.61 6.61
N PHE A 46 4.03 -0.68 6.62
CA PHE A 46 4.99 -1.77 6.41
C PHE A 46 5.76 -1.58 5.10
N GLN A 47 5.06 -1.34 3.99
CA GLN A 47 5.69 -1.22 2.68
C GLN A 47 6.57 0.03 2.56
N VAL A 48 6.19 1.14 3.20
CA VAL A 48 7.04 2.34 3.25
C VAL A 48 8.33 2.07 4.03
N ILE A 49 8.24 1.49 5.23
CA ILE A 49 9.41 1.19 6.07
C ILE A 49 10.37 0.26 5.33
N PHE A 50 9.87 -0.85 4.80
CA PHE A 50 10.71 -1.81 4.10
C PHE A 50 11.19 -1.30 2.75
N GLY A 51 10.39 -0.51 2.04
CA GLY A 51 10.82 0.14 0.80
C GLY A 51 11.96 1.11 1.00
N ILE A 52 11.90 1.95 2.05
CA ILE A 52 12.99 2.86 2.41
C ILE A 52 14.23 2.06 2.81
N LYS A 53 14.08 1.07 3.69
CA LYS A 53 15.19 0.22 4.13
C LYS A 53 15.88 -0.45 2.94
N MET A 54 15.10 -1.03 2.02
CA MET A 54 15.65 -1.67 0.82
C MET A 54 16.33 -0.67 -0.11
N LEU A 55 15.82 0.56 -0.23
CA LEU A 55 16.45 1.60 -1.03
C LEU A 55 17.78 2.09 -0.41
N ILE A 56 17.88 2.13 0.92
CA ILE A 56 19.15 2.46 1.61
C ILE A 56 20.20 1.39 1.32
N ASP A 57 19.81 0.11 1.36
CA ASP A 57 20.71 -1.01 1.06
C ASP A 57 21.11 -1.05 -0.42
N GLU A 58 20.18 -0.72 -1.33
CA GLU A 58 20.34 -0.81 -2.78
C GLU A 58 19.94 0.51 -3.48
N PRO A 59 20.70 1.60 -3.30
CA PRO A 59 20.29 2.93 -3.75
C PRO A 59 20.22 3.08 -5.28
N SER A 60 20.90 2.22 -6.03
CA SER A 60 20.90 2.21 -7.50
C SER A 60 19.71 1.47 -8.12
N ASP A 61 18.88 0.78 -7.32
CA ASP A 61 17.72 0.05 -7.83
C ASP A 61 16.61 1.02 -8.28
N LYS A 62 16.46 1.14 -9.60
CA LYS A 62 15.46 2.03 -10.22
C LYS A 62 14.03 1.69 -9.80
N ASN A 63 13.70 0.42 -9.58
CA ASN A 63 12.33 0.04 -9.20
C ASN A 63 12.00 0.54 -7.80
N LEU A 64 12.93 0.40 -6.87
CA LEU A 64 12.78 0.95 -5.51
C LEU A 64 12.71 2.48 -5.52
N GLN A 65 13.52 3.14 -6.35
CA GLN A 65 13.43 4.58 -6.52
C GLN A 65 12.06 5.01 -7.05
N TYR A 66 11.52 4.34 -8.07
CA TYR A 66 10.19 4.64 -8.60
C TYR A 66 9.09 4.39 -7.56
N TYR A 67 9.19 3.31 -6.79
CA TYR A 67 8.26 3.03 -5.71
C TYR A 67 8.25 4.18 -4.68
N ILE A 68 9.41 4.58 -4.17
CA ILE A 68 9.51 5.66 -3.17
C ILE A 68 9.07 7.01 -3.75
N LYS A 69 9.40 7.32 -5.01
CA LYS A 69 8.88 8.52 -5.69
C LYS A 69 7.35 8.51 -5.77
N GLY A 70 6.75 7.35 -6.04
CA GLY A 70 5.29 7.17 -6.04
C GLY A 70 4.65 7.38 -4.68
N VAL A 71 5.27 6.86 -3.61
CA VAL A 71 4.84 7.10 -2.22
C VAL A 71 4.90 8.57 -1.87
N VAL A 72 6.02 9.24 -2.16
CA VAL A 72 6.17 10.69 -1.90
C VAL A 72 5.16 11.49 -2.71
N PHE A 73 4.97 11.15 -3.98
CA PHE A 73 3.96 11.78 -4.84
C PHE A 73 2.55 11.62 -4.27
N PHE A 74 2.18 10.43 -3.78
CA PHE A 74 0.89 10.19 -3.13
C PHE A 74 0.67 11.14 -1.94
N PHE A 75 1.61 11.20 -1.00
CA PHE A 75 1.48 12.06 0.18
C PHE A 75 1.45 13.55 -0.17
N LEU A 76 2.27 13.99 -1.13
CA LEU A 76 2.25 15.37 -1.61
C LEU A 76 0.92 15.72 -2.28
N LEU A 77 0.41 14.85 -3.16
CA LEU A 77 -0.87 15.05 -3.83
C LEU A 77 -2.02 15.09 -2.82
N TRP A 78 -2.02 14.19 -1.83
CA TRP A 78 -3.01 14.18 -0.75
C TRP A 78 -2.99 15.46 0.06
N PHE A 79 -1.80 15.90 0.49
CA PHE A 79 -1.64 17.12 1.29
C PHE A 79 -2.04 18.38 0.53
N VAL A 80 -1.56 18.52 -0.71
CA VAL A 80 -1.86 19.68 -1.56
C VAL A 80 -3.34 19.72 -1.95
N ASN A 81 -3.95 18.57 -2.29
CA ASN A 81 -5.38 18.54 -2.58
C ASN A 81 -6.21 18.83 -1.33
N GLY A 82 -5.84 18.28 -0.17
CA GLY A 82 -6.58 18.49 1.09
C GLY A 82 -6.55 19.93 1.59
N LEU A 83 -5.46 20.67 1.35
CA LEU A 83 -5.29 22.02 1.89
C LEU A 83 -5.56 23.14 0.88
N ILE A 84 -5.31 22.91 -0.41
CA ILE A 84 -5.27 23.98 -1.41
C ILE A 84 -6.40 23.82 -2.43
N PHE A 85 -6.46 22.68 -3.12
CA PHE A 85 -7.35 22.53 -4.28
C PHE A 85 -8.75 22.05 -3.92
N ASN A 86 -8.86 21.11 -2.98
CA ASN A 86 -10.08 20.42 -2.57
C ASN A 86 -10.91 19.90 -3.75
N ILE A 87 -10.25 19.28 -4.73
CA ILE A 87 -10.88 18.77 -5.95
C ILE A 87 -11.33 17.32 -5.72
N ASP A 88 -12.62 17.05 -5.89
CA ASP A 88 -13.24 15.73 -5.73
C ASP A 88 -12.61 14.65 -6.63
N PHE A 89 -12.34 15.01 -7.88
CA PHE A 89 -11.71 14.11 -8.85
C PHE A 89 -10.32 13.64 -8.37
N ILE A 90 -9.56 14.49 -7.67
CA ILE A 90 -8.26 14.11 -7.14
C ILE A 90 -8.41 13.13 -5.97
N TYR A 91 -9.44 13.24 -5.14
CA TYR A 91 -9.72 12.24 -4.10
C TYR A 91 -10.03 10.85 -4.69
N PHE A 92 -10.72 10.80 -5.82
CA PHE A 92 -10.94 9.53 -6.52
C PHE A 92 -9.61 8.91 -6.98
N ILE A 93 -8.70 9.70 -7.53
CA ILE A 93 -7.34 9.24 -7.91
C ILE A 93 -6.56 8.77 -6.67
N LEU A 94 -6.62 9.53 -5.58
CA LEU A 94 -5.93 9.20 -4.32
C LEU A 94 -6.42 7.89 -3.70
N PHE A 95 -7.66 7.48 -3.96
CA PHE A 95 -8.17 6.18 -3.52
C PHE A 95 -7.53 5.01 -4.30
N ILE A 96 -7.15 5.23 -5.56
CA ILE A 96 -6.63 4.19 -6.47
C ILE A 96 -5.11 4.00 -6.33
N ILE A 97 -4.37 5.06 -5.99
CA ILE A 97 -2.90 5.01 -5.92
C ILE A 97 -2.38 3.98 -4.90
N PRO A 98 -2.88 3.88 -3.65
CA PRO A 98 -2.34 2.95 -2.67
C PRO A 98 -2.41 1.48 -3.09
N PRO A 99 -3.53 0.96 -3.64
CA PRO A 99 -3.57 -0.39 -4.22
C PRO A 99 -2.51 -0.62 -5.31
N ILE A 100 -2.31 0.36 -6.22
CA ILE A 100 -1.30 0.26 -7.28
C ILE A 100 0.11 0.17 -6.69
N LEU A 101 0.43 1.03 -5.72
CA LEU A 101 1.71 1.01 -5.03
C LEU A 101 1.93 -0.30 -4.27
N ALA A 102 0.89 -0.84 -3.64
CA ALA A 102 0.96 -2.10 -2.92
C ALA A 102 1.25 -3.28 -3.84
N VAL A 103 0.60 -3.34 -5.01
CA VAL A 103 0.90 -4.34 -6.04
C VAL A 103 2.33 -4.14 -6.56
N TYR A 104 2.74 -2.91 -6.88
CA TYR A 104 4.07 -2.63 -7.39
C TYR A 104 5.17 -3.07 -6.41
N PHE A 105 5.05 -2.73 -5.12
CA PHE A 105 5.97 -3.19 -4.09
C PHE A 105 6.01 -4.71 -3.98
N SER A 106 4.85 -5.37 -4.06
CA SER A 106 4.77 -6.83 -4.07
C SER A 106 5.54 -7.46 -5.23
N THR A 107 5.54 -6.83 -6.41
CA THR A 107 6.33 -7.30 -7.55
C THR A 107 7.83 -7.17 -7.31
N ILE A 108 8.28 -6.10 -6.66
CA ILE A 108 9.69 -5.86 -6.32
C ILE A 108 10.15 -6.92 -5.31
N THR A 109 9.40 -7.12 -4.23
CA THR A 109 9.77 -8.08 -3.18
C THR A 109 9.78 -9.52 -3.70
N TYR A 110 8.85 -9.86 -4.59
CA TYR A 110 8.81 -11.18 -5.21
C TYR A 110 10.04 -11.43 -6.08
N LYS A 111 10.36 -10.49 -6.99
CA LYS A 111 11.54 -10.60 -7.85
C LYS A 111 12.81 -10.77 -7.02
N LYS A 112 13.05 -9.90 -6.03
CA LYS A 112 14.24 -9.98 -5.16
C LYS A 112 14.27 -11.21 -4.24
N ALA A 113 13.16 -11.91 -4.05
CA ALA A 113 13.12 -13.10 -3.22
C ALA A 113 13.40 -14.39 -4.01
N HIS A 114 13.20 -14.38 -5.34
CA HIS A 114 13.13 -15.59 -6.17
C HIS A 114 13.99 -15.51 -7.45
N LEU A 115 14.49 -14.34 -7.82
CA LEU A 115 15.47 -14.09 -8.88
C LEU A 115 16.76 -13.57 -8.25
#